data_AF-A0AAV4D967-F1
#
_entry.id   AF-A0AAV4D967-F1
#
_cell.length_a   1.000
_cell.length_b   1.000
_cell.length_c   1.000
_cell.angle_alpha   90.00
_cell.angle_beta   90.00
_cell.angle_gamma   90.00
#
_symmetry.space_group_name_H-M   'P 1'
#
loop_
_entity.id
_entity.type
_entity.pdbx_description
1 polymer ?
#
loop_
_entity_poly.entity_id
_entity_poly.type
_entity_poly.pdbx_seq_one_letter_code
_entity_poly.pdbx_strand_id
1 'polypeptide(L)'
;MNQSHTETLVNNVKRICDSNPSPSFGRDSHVQQMAPGRQPETARKTKTDKTSKLATWNVCTLHQKGKLENFVKEMERMKLNILGLAQEIEQKLNIDSKFMHAKIKDVSGEEIKCSSPGCIKSKDGTMLMEKKEILNRWSEYVEDLLKDDRCKKPIIKKKIECPTILKEEVEAAIKKMKNGKATGPDNIPVEIVKALDNLGLDLTTKLLNTIFDGTIPEDVCKSVFVVLPKTPGATECKLHITISLMSHFTKILLRALMHRMRKSIRPEISPKQFGFMLDKRTRNAIFTLSMLMERCIEMQKDLHLCFIDYSKAFDKVRHVELFRMLEKFDIDGKDLRVIRNLYWDQTAAVRIEGEYSDFKPIRRGVRQGCVMSSDLFTLYSEIMLRNLDDISSLKINGENLNNLR
;
A
#
# COMPACT_ATOMS: atom_id res chain seq x y z
N MET A 1 45.71 34.38 12.20
CA MET A 1 46.68 33.27 12.27
C MET A 1 45.91 31.96 12.22
N ASN A 2 46.32 31.05 11.33
CA ASN A 2 46.02 29.61 11.20
C ASN A 2 44.53 29.19 11.23
N GLN A 3 43.88 28.65 10.18
CA GLN A 3 44.20 27.61 9.17
C GLN A 3 44.28 26.16 9.70
N SER A 4 43.83 25.22 8.84
CA SER A 4 43.63 23.76 9.01
C SER A 4 42.53 23.35 10.01
N HIS A 5 41.61 22.42 9.70
CA HIS A 5 41.59 21.41 8.62
C HIS A 5 40.35 21.47 7.70
N THR A 6 40.59 21.14 6.42
CA THR A 6 39.61 20.85 5.37
C THR A 6 39.59 19.35 5.03
N GLU A 7 38.64 18.94 4.16
CA GLU A 7 38.47 17.60 3.56
C GLU A 7 37.83 16.56 4.51
N THR A 8 36.83 15.76 4.12
CA THR A 8 36.47 15.25 2.77
C THR A 8 34.96 15.03 2.64
N LEU A 9 34.32 15.52 1.57
CA LEU A 9 33.06 14.98 0.98
C LEU A 9 32.72 15.76 -0.30
N VAL A 10 33.15 15.24 -1.46
CA VAL A 10 33.05 15.93 -2.76
C VAL A 10 32.29 15.07 -3.79
N ASN A 11 31.29 15.70 -4.40
CA ASN A 11 30.63 15.40 -5.68
C ASN A 11 29.99 14.02 -5.93
N ASN A 12 28.66 14.05 -6.11
CA ASN A 12 27.95 13.18 -7.05
C ASN A 12 26.90 14.00 -7.83
N VAL A 13 27.37 14.82 -8.77
CA VAL A 13 26.52 15.53 -9.75
C VAL A 13 26.95 15.07 -11.15
N LYS A 14 26.15 14.22 -11.80
CA LYS A 14 26.35 13.88 -13.22
C LYS A 14 25.68 14.94 -14.10
N ARG A 15 26.49 15.77 -14.75
CA ARG A 15 26.07 16.51 -15.96
C ARG A 15 26.01 15.54 -17.15
N ILE A 16 25.02 15.69 -18.02
CA ILE A 16 24.96 15.02 -19.33
C ILE A 16 24.54 16.05 -20.39
N CYS A 17 25.54 16.55 -21.09
CA CYS A 17 25.58 17.34 -22.32
C CYS A 17 26.90 16.90 -23.00
N ASP A 18 27.04 16.59 -24.30
CA ASP A 18 26.17 16.73 -25.47
C ASP A 18 26.43 15.59 -26.48
N SER A 19 25.45 15.24 -27.33
CA SER A 19 25.63 14.87 -28.75
C SER A 19 24.30 14.60 -29.47
N ASN A 20 23.97 15.45 -30.44
CA ASN A 20 22.90 15.30 -31.45
C ASN A 20 23.51 14.77 -32.78
N PRO A 21 22.73 14.38 -33.82
CA PRO A 21 21.32 13.95 -33.88
C PRO A 21 21.15 12.56 -34.58
N SER A 22 19.90 12.16 -34.87
CA SER A 22 19.49 10.90 -35.55
C SER A 22 19.98 10.77 -37.02
N PRO A 23 19.91 9.56 -37.63
CA PRO A 23 18.73 9.28 -38.48
C PRO A 23 18.21 7.82 -38.52
N SER A 24 17.21 7.63 -39.39
CA SER A 24 16.26 6.52 -39.62
C SER A 24 16.74 5.23 -40.32
N PHE A 25 15.97 4.14 -40.10
CA PHE A 25 15.61 3.02 -41.01
C PHE A 25 16.63 2.44 -42.05
N GLY A 26 16.94 1.14 -41.92
CA GLY A 26 17.52 0.24 -42.95
C GLY A 26 18.05 -1.05 -42.31
N ARG A 27 17.45 -2.24 -42.50
CA ARG A 27 17.68 -3.26 -43.54
C ARG A 27 19.12 -3.82 -43.65
N ASP A 28 19.19 -5.15 -43.51
CA ASP A 28 20.11 -6.14 -44.10
C ASP A 28 21.64 -5.88 -44.00
N SER A 29 22.44 -6.76 -43.38
CA SER A 29 22.92 -7.99 -44.03
C SER A 29 23.89 -8.82 -43.13
N HIS A 30 24.24 -10.04 -43.57
CA HIS A 30 25.15 -11.01 -42.91
C HIS A 30 26.62 -10.50 -42.80
N VAL A 31 27.52 -11.04 -41.96
CA VAL A 31 28.33 -12.26 -42.26
C VAL A 31 29.21 -12.72 -41.05
N GLN A 32 29.15 -14.03 -40.78
CA GLN A 32 30.12 -15.00 -40.21
C GLN A 32 30.88 -14.83 -38.87
N GLN A 33 31.10 -16.02 -38.29
CA GLN A 33 31.86 -16.35 -37.08
C GLN A 33 33.36 -16.54 -37.36
N MET A 34 34.20 -16.48 -36.33
CA MET A 34 35.29 -17.44 -36.13
C MET A 34 35.54 -17.74 -34.64
N ALA A 35 35.77 -19.02 -34.34
CA ALA A 35 36.38 -19.56 -33.12
C ALA A 35 37.22 -20.78 -33.54
N PRO A 36 38.32 -21.12 -32.86
CA PRO A 36 38.26 -22.33 -32.00
C PRO A 36 39.23 -22.36 -30.79
N GLY A 37 38.96 -23.27 -29.83
CA GLY A 37 39.90 -23.66 -28.75
C GLY A 37 39.27 -24.58 -27.67
N ARG A 38 39.90 -25.72 -27.36
CA ARG A 38 39.42 -26.84 -26.51
C ARG A 38 40.59 -27.35 -25.63
N GLN A 39 40.48 -28.12 -24.53
CA GLN A 39 39.42 -28.72 -23.68
C GLN A 39 40.09 -29.03 -22.28
N PRO A 40 39.62 -29.90 -21.33
CA PRO A 40 38.37 -30.67 -21.19
C PRO A 40 37.60 -30.56 -19.83
N GLU A 41 36.33 -30.97 -19.90
CA GLU A 41 35.43 -31.66 -18.96
C GLU A 41 35.73 -31.84 -17.44
N THR A 42 34.70 -31.59 -16.62
CA THR A 42 34.26 -32.48 -15.52
C THR A 42 32.72 -32.46 -15.41
N ALA A 43 32.11 -33.51 -14.84
CA ALA A 43 30.75 -33.92 -15.21
C ALA A 43 29.56 -33.26 -14.46
N ARG A 44 28.54 -32.90 -15.25
CA ARG A 44 27.10 -32.71 -14.98
C ARG A 44 26.58 -32.76 -13.52
N LYS A 45 25.90 -31.66 -13.12
CA LYS A 45 24.51 -31.72 -12.64
C LYS A 45 23.62 -30.84 -13.51
N THR A 46 22.69 -31.45 -14.25
CA THR A 46 21.74 -30.76 -15.12
C THR A 46 20.69 -30.02 -14.31
N LYS A 47 20.89 -28.71 -14.11
CA LYS A 47 19.83 -27.81 -13.66
C LYS A 47 18.88 -27.58 -14.84
N THR A 48 17.68 -28.15 -14.78
CA THR A 48 16.63 -27.90 -15.77
C THR A 48 16.09 -26.48 -15.61
N ASP A 49 16.65 -25.56 -16.39
CA ASP A 49 16.36 -24.13 -16.32
C ASP A 49 14.98 -23.83 -16.92
N LYS A 50 13.91 -24.12 -16.16
CA LYS A 50 12.52 -23.73 -16.49
C LYS A 50 12.30 -22.23 -16.24
N THR A 51 13.01 -21.40 -17.01
CA THR A 51 12.71 -19.97 -17.11
C THR A 51 11.52 -19.76 -18.05
N SER A 52 10.30 -19.88 -17.51
CA SER A 52 9.06 -19.53 -18.22
C SER A 52 9.05 -18.03 -18.51
N LYS A 53 9.53 -17.63 -19.70
CA LYS A 53 9.47 -16.26 -20.18
C LYS A 53 8.02 -15.92 -20.57
N LEU A 54 7.42 -14.95 -19.90
CA LEU A 54 6.09 -14.43 -20.22
C LEU A 54 6.25 -13.11 -21.00
N ALA A 55 5.64 -13.02 -22.18
CA ALA A 55 5.64 -11.83 -23.01
C ALA A 55 4.20 -11.41 -23.33
N THR A 56 3.88 -10.13 -23.08
CA THR A 56 2.59 -9.53 -23.46
C THR A 56 2.78 -8.65 -24.70
N TRP A 57 2.00 -8.87 -25.74
CA TRP A 57 2.05 -8.10 -26.99
C TRP A 57 0.76 -7.29 -27.21
N ASN A 58 0.89 -6.13 -27.87
CA ASN A 58 -0.23 -5.25 -28.17
C ASN A 58 -0.96 -5.74 -29.44
N VAL A 59 -2.15 -6.32 -29.25
CA VAL A 59 -2.88 -7.11 -30.26
C VAL A 59 -3.35 -6.26 -31.45
N CYS A 60 -3.60 -4.97 -31.24
CA CYS A 60 -4.11 -4.06 -32.27
C CYS A 60 -3.23 -3.97 -33.54
N THR A 61 -1.96 -4.39 -33.48
CA THR A 61 -1.04 -4.34 -34.63
C THR A 61 -0.83 -5.67 -35.36
N LEU A 62 -1.37 -6.80 -34.86
CA LEU A 62 -1.18 -8.13 -35.47
C LEU A 62 -1.94 -8.33 -36.78
N HIS A 63 -2.99 -7.55 -37.04
CA HIS A 63 -3.81 -7.62 -38.25
C HIS A 63 -3.14 -7.01 -39.50
N GLN A 64 -1.92 -6.47 -39.38
CA GLN A 64 -1.13 -6.02 -40.53
C GLN A 64 -0.47 -7.21 -41.23
N LYS A 65 -0.62 -7.28 -42.56
CA LYS A 65 -0.12 -8.39 -43.40
C LYS A 65 1.38 -8.64 -43.14
N GLY A 66 1.76 -9.89 -42.88
CA GLY A 66 3.13 -10.31 -42.56
C GLY A 66 3.58 -10.17 -41.09
N LYS A 67 2.86 -9.43 -40.22
CA LYS A 67 3.25 -9.35 -38.79
C LYS A 67 2.96 -10.62 -38.01
N LEU A 68 1.89 -11.34 -38.33
CA LEU A 68 1.56 -12.61 -37.69
C LEU A 68 2.65 -13.68 -37.95
N GLU A 69 3.15 -13.75 -39.18
CA GLU A 69 4.23 -14.67 -39.58
C GLU A 69 5.56 -14.36 -38.88
N ASN A 70 5.93 -13.08 -38.79
CA ASN A 70 7.10 -12.65 -38.02
C ASN A 70 6.94 -12.89 -36.51
N PHE A 71 5.73 -12.71 -35.97
CA PHE A 71 5.44 -13.02 -34.57
C PHE A 71 5.62 -14.51 -34.26
N VAL A 72 5.10 -15.41 -35.12
CA VAL A 72 5.30 -16.86 -34.97
C VAL A 72 6.79 -17.21 -35.01
N LYS A 73 7.56 -16.70 -35.97
CA LYS A 73 9.01 -16.94 -36.07
C LYS A 73 9.78 -16.46 -34.83
N GLU A 74 9.46 -15.29 -34.29
CA GLU A 74 10.12 -14.79 -33.07
C GLU A 74 9.74 -15.59 -31.82
N MET A 75 8.50 -16.07 -31.73
CA MET A 75 8.03 -16.95 -30.64
C MET A 75 8.75 -18.31 -30.65
N GLU A 76 8.92 -18.91 -31.83
CA GLU A 76 9.74 -20.13 -32.02
C GLU A 76 11.21 -19.88 -31.65
N ARG A 77 11.80 -18.78 -32.15
CA ARG A 77 13.19 -18.39 -31.84
C ARG A 77 13.43 -18.21 -30.34
N MET A 78 12.44 -17.70 -29.61
CA MET A 78 12.53 -17.45 -28.17
C MET A 78 12.04 -18.62 -27.29
N LYS A 79 11.52 -19.72 -27.89
CA LYS A 79 10.92 -20.88 -27.21
C LYS A 79 9.77 -20.50 -26.26
N LEU A 80 8.87 -19.65 -26.73
CA LEU A 80 7.73 -19.13 -25.95
C LEU A 80 6.47 -19.97 -26.21
N ASN A 81 5.82 -20.47 -25.15
CA ASN A 81 4.52 -21.15 -25.24
C ASN A 81 3.37 -20.14 -25.29
N ILE A 82 2.46 -20.30 -26.27
CA ILE A 82 1.27 -19.44 -26.42
C ILE A 82 0.18 -19.92 -25.46
N LEU A 83 -0.03 -19.17 -24.37
CA LEU A 83 -1.11 -19.41 -23.40
C LEU A 83 -2.37 -18.60 -23.77
N GLY A 84 -3.01 -19.00 -24.87
CA GLY A 84 -4.33 -18.50 -25.29
C GLY A 84 -4.33 -17.17 -26.05
N LEU A 85 -5.35 -16.98 -26.89
CA LEU A 85 -5.57 -15.74 -27.65
C LEU A 85 -6.14 -14.64 -26.74
N ALA A 86 -5.49 -13.48 -26.74
CA ALA A 86 -5.81 -12.34 -25.87
C ALA A 86 -7.16 -11.65 -26.16
N GLN A 87 -7.92 -12.11 -27.16
CA GLN A 87 -9.16 -11.44 -27.61
C GLN A 87 -10.30 -11.52 -26.57
N GLU A 88 -10.42 -12.63 -25.82
CA GLU A 88 -11.33 -12.71 -24.66
C GLU A 88 -10.89 -11.83 -23.48
N ILE A 89 -9.58 -11.59 -23.35
CA ILE A 89 -9.01 -10.76 -22.30
C ILE A 89 -9.28 -9.29 -22.61
N GLU A 90 -9.01 -8.84 -23.85
CA GLU A 90 -9.24 -7.45 -24.27
C GLU A 90 -10.70 -7.00 -24.11
N GLN A 91 -11.67 -7.83 -24.49
CA GLN A 91 -13.10 -7.51 -24.29
C GLN A 91 -13.50 -7.34 -22.81
N LYS A 92 -12.70 -7.88 -21.87
CA LYS A 92 -12.93 -7.79 -20.42
C LYS A 92 -11.92 -6.89 -19.68
N LEU A 93 -10.88 -6.38 -20.36
CA LEU A 93 -9.87 -5.47 -19.78
C LEU A 93 -10.49 -4.19 -19.21
N ASN A 94 -11.60 -3.74 -19.80
CA ASN A 94 -12.29 -2.52 -19.35
C ASN A 94 -13.12 -2.71 -18.07
N ILE A 95 -13.19 -3.93 -17.51
CA ILE A 95 -14.13 -4.31 -16.45
C ILE A 95 -13.43 -4.66 -15.11
N ASP A 96 -12.42 -5.55 -15.07
CA ASP A 96 -11.69 -5.82 -13.81
C ASP A 96 -10.24 -6.29 -14.01
N SER A 97 -9.27 -5.51 -13.54
CA SER A 97 -7.85 -5.91 -13.50
C SER A 97 -7.58 -7.12 -12.60
N LYS A 98 -8.49 -7.45 -11.67
CA LYS A 98 -8.40 -8.68 -10.87
C LYS A 98 -8.70 -9.94 -11.66
N PHE A 99 -9.49 -9.85 -12.74
CA PHE A 99 -9.76 -11.01 -13.59
C PHE A 99 -8.48 -11.48 -14.27
N MET A 100 -7.64 -10.56 -14.77
CA MET A 100 -6.30 -10.92 -15.27
C MET A 100 -5.43 -11.56 -14.19
N HIS A 101 -5.31 -10.96 -13.00
CA HIS A 101 -4.51 -11.58 -11.93
C HIS A 101 -5.03 -12.95 -11.49
N ALA A 102 -6.35 -13.17 -11.47
CA ALA A 102 -6.94 -14.47 -11.19
C ALA A 102 -6.63 -15.48 -12.32
N LYS A 103 -6.83 -15.10 -13.59
CA LYS A 103 -6.62 -15.98 -14.75
C LYS A 103 -5.15 -16.34 -14.94
N ILE A 104 -4.23 -15.39 -14.74
CA ILE A 104 -2.78 -15.65 -14.74
C ILE A 104 -2.40 -16.66 -13.64
N LYS A 105 -3.01 -16.55 -12.45
CA LYS A 105 -2.76 -17.45 -11.32
C LYS A 105 -3.33 -18.86 -11.52
N ASP A 106 -4.49 -18.95 -12.15
CA ASP A 106 -5.12 -20.21 -12.62
C ASP A 106 -4.18 -20.93 -13.61
N VAL A 107 -3.63 -20.17 -14.57
CA VAL A 107 -2.82 -20.69 -15.68
C VAL A 107 -1.37 -20.97 -15.27
N SER A 108 -0.80 -20.23 -14.32
CA SER A 108 0.56 -20.50 -13.80
C SER A 108 0.64 -21.71 -12.87
N GLY A 109 -0.51 -22.21 -12.38
CA GLY A 109 -0.56 -23.25 -11.35
C GLY A 109 -0.03 -22.79 -9.99
N GLU A 110 0.23 -21.49 -9.81
CA GLU A 110 0.74 -20.93 -8.57
C GLU A 110 -0.39 -20.71 -7.57
N GLU A 111 -0.76 -21.80 -6.88
CA GLU A 111 -1.21 -21.65 -5.50
C GLU A 111 -0.16 -20.85 -4.74
N ILE A 112 -0.48 -19.58 -4.42
CA ILE A 112 0.18 -18.88 -3.32
C ILE A 112 -0.26 -19.57 -2.04
N LYS A 113 0.36 -20.72 -1.76
CA LYS A 113 0.67 -21.13 -0.40
C LYS A 113 1.44 -19.95 0.17
N CYS A 114 0.89 -19.29 1.18
CA CYS A 114 1.68 -18.37 2.00
C CYS A 114 2.89 -19.19 2.42
N SER A 115 4.08 -18.81 1.94
CA SER A 115 5.30 -19.55 2.20
C SER A 115 5.39 -19.73 3.71
N SER A 116 5.56 -20.98 4.18
CA SER A 116 5.79 -21.27 5.59
C SER A 116 6.80 -20.26 6.13
N PRO A 117 6.62 -19.71 7.35
CA PRO A 117 7.44 -18.64 7.88
C PRO A 117 8.91 -19.00 7.71
N GLY A 118 9.54 -18.39 6.71
CA GLY A 118 10.94 -18.60 6.45
C GLY A 118 11.71 -18.17 7.70
N CYS A 119 12.78 -18.88 7.99
CA CYS A 119 13.68 -18.57 9.08
C CYS A 119 13.90 -17.06 9.26
N ILE A 120 13.57 -16.53 10.44
CA ILE A 120 13.61 -15.09 10.73
C ILE A 120 14.87 -14.78 11.52
N LYS A 121 15.57 -13.70 11.16
CA LYS A 121 16.71 -13.21 11.95
C LYS A 121 16.25 -12.63 13.28
N SER A 122 16.95 -13.02 14.35
CA SER A 122 16.94 -12.36 15.65
C SER A 122 17.40 -10.89 15.55
N LYS A 123 17.52 -10.19 16.68
CA LYS A 123 18.15 -8.86 16.69
C LYS A 123 19.65 -8.92 16.37
N ASP A 124 20.32 -9.97 16.85
CA ASP A 124 21.76 -10.18 16.72
C ASP A 124 22.16 -10.86 15.41
N GLY A 125 21.18 -11.15 14.54
CA GLY A 125 21.39 -11.72 13.21
C GLY A 125 21.40 -13.24 13.13
N THR A 126 21.28 -13.95 14.26
CA THR A 126 21.11 -15.41 14.31
C THR A 126 19.78 -15.83 13.65
N MET A 127 19.79 -16.97 12.94
CA MET A 127 18.61 -17.47 12.24
C MET A 127 17.72 -18.27 13.19
N LEU A 128 16.52 -17.76 13.47
CA LEU A 128 15.51 -18.46 14.26
C LEU A 128 14.71 -19.41 13.36
N MET A 129 14.58 -20.66 13.81
CA MET A 129 13.89 -21.74 13.10
C MET A 129 12.67 -22.23 13.89
N GLU A 130 12.67 -22.11 15.22
CA GLU A 130 11.55 -22.56 16.04
C GLU A 130 10.38 -21.57 15.96
N LYS A 131 9.18 -22.10 15.77
CA LYS A 131 7.95 -21.31 15.64
C LYS A 131 7.72 -20.35 16.81
N LYS A 132 8.00 -20.79 18.04
CA LYS A 132 7.86 -19.99 19.27
C LYS A 132 8.87 -18.83 19.32
N GLU A 133 10.12 -19.08 18.94
CA GLU A 133 11.15 -18.04 18.83
C GLU A 133 10.79 -17.01 17.75
N ILE A 134 10.36 -17.47 16.57
CA ILE A 134 9.90 -16.62 15.47
C ILE A 134 8.71 -15.76 15.92
N LEU A 135 7.74 -16.33 16.64
CA LEU A 135 6.56 -15.63 17.15
C LEU A 135 6.92 -14.57 18.19
N ASN A 136 7.82 -14.89 19.14
CA ASN A 136 8.36 -13.95 20.11
C ASN A 136 9.12 -12.81 19.41
N ARG A 137 9.96 -13.14 18.43
CA ARG A 137 10.71 -12.19 17.62
C ARG A 137 9.81 -11.21 16.85
N TRP A 138 8.67 -11.70 16.36
CA TRP A 138 7.65 -10.86 15.74
C TRP A 138 6.93 -9.95 16.73
N SER A 139 6.54 -10.47 17.90
CA SER A 139 5.90 -9.71 18.97
C SER A 139 6.79 -8.53 19.41
N GLU A 140 8.06 -8.83 19.67
CA GLU A 140 9.10 -7.85 19.99
C GLU A 140 9.26 -6.80 18.88
N TYR A 141 9.37 -7.22 17.62
CA TYR A 141 9.50 -6.30 16.49
C TYR A 141 8.29 -5.36 16.34
N VAL A 142 7.08 -5.86 16.57
CA VAL A 142 5.84 -5.07 16.51
C VAL A 142 5.77 -4.08 17.67
N GLU A 143 6.13 -4.51 18.88
CA GLU A 143 6.23 -3.64 20.06
C GLU A 143 7.27 -2.53 19.85
N ASP A 144 8.46 -2.85 19.35
CA ASP A 144 9.49 -1.87 18.99
C ASP A 144 9.09 -0.93 17.84
N LEU A 145 8.29 -1.42 16.89
CA LEU A 145 7.81 -0.63 15.76
C LEU A 145 6.70 0.33 16.16
N LEU A 146 5.82 -0.04 17.09
CA LEU A 146 4.60 0.70 17.42
C LEU A 146 4.58 1.27 18.85
N LYS A 147 5.67 1.16 19.61
CA LYS A 147 5.91 1.98 20.79
C LYS A 147 6.05 3.46 20.43
N ASP A 148 5.55 4.30 21.33
CA ASP A 148 5.59 5.76 21.25
C ASP A 148 5.43 6.31 22.66
N ASP A 149 6.10 7.42 22.97
CA ASP A 149 5.92 8.12 24.24
C ASP A 149 4.68 9.01 24.17
N ARG A 150 3.53 8.39 24.47
CA ARG A 150 2.24 9.08 24.51
C ARG A 150 2.02 9.73 25.87
N CYS A 151 1.66 11.02 25.84
CA CYS A 151 1.08 11.71 26.98
C CYS A 151 -0.28 11.09 27.41
N LYS A 152 -0.95 11.69 28.41
CA LYS A 152 -2.28 11.26 28.84
C LYS A 152 -3.30 11.38 27.69
N LYS A 153 -4.29 10.49 27.68
CA LYS A 153 -5.37 10.43 26.67
C LYS A 153 -6.05 11.81 26.53
N PRO A 154 -6.06 12.44 25.34
CA PRO A 154 -6.54 13.81 25.17
C PRO A 154 -8.04 13.89 25.44
N ILE A 155 -8.50 14.92 26.15
CA ILE A 155 -9.92 15.16 26.43
C ILE A 155 -10.51 15.90 25.23
N ILE A 156 -11.45 15.26 24.51
CA ILE A 156 -12.15 15.91 23.40
C ILE A 156 -13.00 17.04 23.94
N LYS A 157 -12.66 18.29 23.58
CA LYS A 157 -13.35 19.51 24.05
C LYS A 157 -14.54 19.94 23.20
N LYS A 158 -14.80 19.25 22.10
CA LYS A 158 -15.88 19.58 21.17
C LYS A 158 -17.24 19.23 21.75
N LYS A 159 -18.26 19.96 21.30
CA LYS A 159 -19.65 19.62 21.55
C LYS A 159 -19.98 18.23 21.02
N ILE A 160 -20.99 17.63 21.63
CA ILE A 160 -21.59 16.35 21.26
C ILE A 160 -23.01 16.67 20.82
N GLU A 161 -23.21 16.79 19.51
CA GLU A 161 -24.51 17.06 18.88
C GLU A 161 -24.88 15.94 17.88
N CYS A 162 -23.96 15.01 17.60
CA CYS A 162 -24.13 13.95 16.61
C CYS A 162 -25.21 12.91 16.99
N PRO A 163 -26.13 12.56 16.06
CA PRO A 163 -27.13 11.53 16.26
C PRO A 163 -26.50 10.15 16.40
N THR A 164 -27.27 9.22 16.99
CA THR A 164 -26.98 7.78 16.99
C THR A 164 -26.65 7.27 15.58
N ILE A 165 -25.88 6.19 15.48
CA ILE A 165 -25.61 5.49 14.23
C ILE A 165 -26.93 4.93 13.70
N LEU A 166 -27.30 5.32 12.47
CA LEU A 166 -28.54 4.92 11.84
C LEU A 166 -28.45 3.50 11.27
N LYS A 167 -29.58 2.79 11.19
CA LYS A 167 -29.64 1.43 10.64
C LYS A 167 -29.14 1.40 9.19
N GLU A 168 -29.46 2.45 8.44
CA GLU A 168 -29.09 2.66 7.04
C GLU A 168 -27.57 2.84 6.88
N GLU A 169 -26.89 3.45 7.86
CA GLU A 169 -25.43 3.57 7.85
C GLU A 169 -24.75 2.22 8.11
N VAL A 170 -25.32 1.42 9.03
CA VAL A 170 -24.87 0.05 9.32
C VAL A 170 -25.07 -0.85 8.10
N GLU A 171 -26.25 -0.81 7.50
CA GLU A 171 -26.59 -1.60 6.32
C GLU A 171 -25.71 -1.20 5.10
N ALA A 172 -25.56 0.11 4.84
CA ALA A 172 -24.67 0.61 3.79
C ALA A 172 -23.20 0.27 4.06
N ALA A 173 -22.78 0.17 5.33
CA ALA A 173 -21.45 -0.27 5.71
C ALA A 173 -21.24 -1.77 5.44
N ILE A 174 -22.21 -2.63 5.76
CA ILE A 174 -22.21 -4.08 5.50
C ILE A 174 -22.22 -4.36 3.99
N LYS A 175 -23.12 -3.71 3.22
CA LYS A 175 -23.20 -3.84 1.75
C LYS A 175 -21.87 -3.54 1.05
N LYS A 176 -21.09 -2.58 1.57
CA LYS A 176 -19.75 -2.21 1.05
C LYS A 176 -18.63 -3.20 1.39
N MET A 177 -18.87 -4.20 2.24
CA MET A 177 -17.89 -5.24 2.53
C MET A 177 -17.82 -6.27 1.39
N LYS A 178 -16.67 -6.92 1.23
CA LYS A 178 -16.45 -7.94 0.18
C LYS A 178 -16.35 -9.31 0.84
N ASN A 179 -16.85 -10.33 0.16
CA ASN A 179 -16.76 -11.73 0.59
C ASN A 179 -15.31 -12.23 0.48
N GLY A 180 -15.00 -13.37 1.09
CA GLY A 180 -13.66 -13.95 1.11
C GLY A 180 -12.64 -13.01 1.75
N LYS A 181 -12.96 -12.50 2.95
CA LYS A 181 -12.08 -11.62 3.73
C LYS A 181 -11.70 -12.31 5.02
N ALA A 182 -10.42 -12.21 5.37
CA ALA A 182 -9.92 -12.75 6.63
C ALA A 182 -10.66 -12.12 7.83
N THR A 183 -11.03 -13.01 8.75
CA THR A 183 -11.71 -12.75 10.02
C THR A 183 -10.86 -11.90 10.96
N GLY A 184 -11.48 -11.32 11.99
CA GLY A 184 -10.78 -10.69 13.10
C GLY A 184 -10.39 -11.69 14.19
N PRO A 185 -10.02 -11.21 15.39
CA PRO A 185 -9.82 -12.06 16.57
C PRO A 185 -11.08 -12.86 16.97
N ASP A 186 -12.25 -12.37 16.57
CA ASP A 186 -13.57 -12.96 16.78
C ASP A 186 -13.86 -14.18 15.90
N ASN A 187 -13.05 -14.44 14.87
CA ASN A 187 -13.24 -15.52 13.89
C ASN A 187 -14.59 -15.51 13.13
N ILE A 188 -15.39 -14.44 13.24
CA ILE A 188 -16.66 -14.29 12.53
C ILE A 188 -16.40 -13.91 11.06
N PRO A 189 -16.86 -14.67 10.05
CA PRO A 189 -16.78 -14.30 8.64
C PRO A 189 -17.76 -13.19 8.25
N VAL A 190 -17.40 -12.40 7.24
CA VAL A 190 -18.23 -11.32 6.70
C VAL A 190 -19.54 -11.84 6.09
N GLU A 191 -19.52 -13.07 5.59
CA GLU A 191 -20.67 -13.77 5.01
C GLU A 191 -21.80 -13.92 6.04
N ILE A 192 -21.48 -14.24 7.31
CA ILE A 192 -22.47 -14.31 8.40
C ILE A 192 -23.09 -12.93 8.64
N VAL A 193 -22.25 -11.89 8.72
CA VAL A 193 -22.72 -10.51 8.96
C VAL A 193 -23.58 -9.97 7.79
N LYS A 194 -23.37 -10.47 6.57
CA LYS A 194 -24.19 -10.18 5.39
C LYS A 194 -25.48 -11.00 5.29
N ALA A 195 -25.52 -12.17 5.94
CA ALA A 195 -26.71 -13.02 6.00
C ALA A 195 -27.68 -12.62 7.12
N LEU A 196 -27.35 -11.60 7.92
CA LEU A 196 -28.24 -11.01 8.91
C LEU A 196 -29.51 -10.46 8.24
N ASP A 197 -30.65 -10.82 8.81
CA ASP A 197 -31.96 -10.30 8.45
C ASP A 197 -32.19 -8.91 9.08
N ASN A 198 -33.43 -8.39 8.96
CA ASN A 198 -33.79 -7.10 9.55
C ASN A 198 -33.57 -7.07 11.07
N LEU A 199 -33.86 -8.16 11.78
CA LEU A 199 -33.65 -8.27 13.23
C LEU A 199 -32.15 -8.28 13.57
N GLY A 200 -31.34 -9.04 12.83
CA GLY A 200 -29.88 -9.05 12.97
C GLY A 200 -29.25 -7.67 12.70
N LEU A 201 -29.78 -6.91 11.73
CA LEU A 201 -29.38 -5.51 11.49
C LEU A 201 -29.79 -4.58 12.63
N ASP A 202 -30.97 -4.74 13.22
CA ASP A 202 -31.42 -3.95 14.38
C ASP A 202 -30.56 -4.24 15.63
N LEU A 203 -30.29 -5.52 15.91
CA LEU A 203 -29.41 -5.94 17.00
C LEU A 203 -27.97 -5.43 16.80
N THR A 204 -27.45 -5.49 15.57
CA THR A 204 -26.14 -4.92 15.23
C THR A 204 -26.11 -3.40 15.42
N THR A 205 -27.16 -2.70 14.98
CA THR A 205 -27.28 -1.24 15.13
C THR A 205 -27.38 -0.84 16.60
N LYS A 206 -28.14 -1.59 17.41
CA LYS A 206 -28.21 -1.41 18.86
C LYS A 206 -26.86 -1.63 19.54
N LEU A 207 -26.15 -2.72 19.22
CA LEU A 207 -24.81 -3.01 19.73
C LEU A 207 -23.83 -1.87 19.41
N LEU A 208 -23.80 -1.43 18.15
CA LEU A 208 -22.92 -0.34 17.73
C LEU A 208 -23.27 0.99 18.40
N ASN A 209 -24.54 1.27 18.66
CA ASN A 209 -24.95 2.45 19.43
C ASN A 209 -24.55 2.36 20.91
N THR A 210 -24.68 1.20 21.56
CA THR A 210 -24.17 1.01 22.94
C THR A 210 -22.67 1.30 23.03
N ILE A 211 -21.88 0.86 22.04
CA ILE A 211 -20.42 1.15 21.95
C ILE A 211 -20.17 2.64 21.63
N PHE A 212 -21.01 3.24 20.77
CA PHE A 212 -20.90 4.64 20.36
C PHE A 212 -21.24 5.62 21.48
N ASP A 213 -22.17 5.26 22.36
CA ASP A 213 -22.66 6.07 23.49
C ASP A 213 -21.84 5.87 24.76
N GLY A 214 -21.51 4.63 25.10
CA GLY A 214 -20.87 4.24 26.36
C GLY A 214 -19.38 3.92 26.27
N THR A 215 -18.97 2.90 27.03
CA THR A 215 -17.58 2.40 27.09
C THR A 215 -17.33 1.42 25.94
N ILE A 216 -16.16 1.53 25.30
CA ILE A 216 -15.77 0.61 24.23
C ILE A 216 -15.29 -0.72 24.85
N PRO A 217 -15.88 -1.87 24.49
CA PRO A 217 -15.40 -3.18 24.96
C PRO A 217 -14.00 -3.49 24.44
N GLU A 218 -13.19 -4.17 25.24
CA GLU A 218 -11.79 -4.48 24.94
C GLU A 218 -11.63 -5.22 23.60
N ASP A 219 -12.55 -6.13 23.27
CA ASP A 219 -12.50 -6.93 22.04
C ASP A 219 -12.68 -6.10 20.76
N VAL A 220 -13.33 -4.94 20.84
CA VAL A 220 -13.45 -3.99 19.72
C VAL A 220 -12.11 -3.29 19.46
N CYS A 221 -11.27 -3.18 20.49
CA CYS A 221 -9.91 -2.62 20.45
C CYS A 221 -8.83 -3.66 20.08
N LYS A 222 -9.09 -4.97 20.23
CA LYS A 222 -8.17 -6.05 19.86
C LYS A 222 -8.00 -6.17 18.34
N SER A 223 -6.79 -6.55 17.92
CA SER A 223 -6.48 -6.86 16.53
C SER A 223 -5.44 -7.98 16.41
N VAL A 224 -5.44 -8.70 15.29
CA VAL A 224 -4.47 -9.73 14.96
C VAL A 224 -3.64 -9.25 13.78
N PHE A 225 -2.33 -9.24 13.91
CA PHE A 225 -1.42 -8.87 12.84
C PHE A 225 -0.96 -10.10 12.07
N VAL A 226 -1.15 -10.09 10.76
CA VAL A 226 -0.58 -11.09 9.85
C VAL A 226 0.60 -10.44 9.13
N VAL A 227 1.75 -11.11 9.17
CA VAL A 227 2.98 -10.69 8.50
C VAL A 227 3.01 -11.24 7.08
N LEU A 228 3.40 -10.42 6.11
CA LEU A 228 3.63 -10.83 4.73
C LEU A 228 4.99 -10.31 4.24
N PRO A 229 5.80 -11.13 3.55
CA PRO A 229 7.07 -10.68 2.98
C PRO A 229 6.83 -9.70 1.83
N LYS A 230 7.63 -8.62 1.76
CA LYS A 230 7.62 -7.68 0.62
C LYS A 230 8.34 -8.26 -0.60
N THR A 231 9.31 -9.13 -0.36
CA THR A 231 10.18 -9.76 -1.37
C THR A 231 10.30 -11.25 -1.09
N PRO A 232 10.41 -12.12 -2.11
CA PRO A 232 10.71 -13.54 -1.90
C PRO A 232 11.97 -13.73 -1.05
N GLY A 233 11.96 -14.74 -0.17
CA GLY A 233 13.12 -15.05 0.69
C GLY A 233 13.43 -14.00 1.77
N ALA A 234 12.49 -13.11 2.12
CA ALA A 234 12.70 -12.15 3.20
C ALA A 234 12.88 -12.85 4.56
N THR A 235 14.08 -12.76 5.14
CA THR A 235 14.42 -13.30 6.47
C THR A 235 14.46 -12.25 7.57
N GLU A 236 14.25 -10.98 7.24
CA GLU A 236 14.31 -9.86 8.19
C GLU A 236 12.93 -9.21 8.40
N CYS A 237 12.57 -8.95 9.67
CA CYS A 237 11.26 -8.39 10.03
C CYS A 237 10.95 -7.07 9.31
N LYS A 238 11.97 -6.23 9.04
CA LYS A 238 11.84 -4.95 8.32
C LYS A 238 11.43 -5.09 6.84
N LEU A 239 11.68 -6.25 6.24
CA LEU A 239 11.34 -6.60 4.86
C LEU A 239 9.92 -7.17 4.72
N HIS A 240 9.12 -7.13 5.78
CA HIS A 240 7.72 -7.55 5.78
C HIS A 240 6.77 -6.35 5.97
N ILE A 241 5.49 -6.57 5.68
CA ILE A 241 4.38 -5.70 6.05
C ILE A 241 3.50 -6.42 7.08
N THR A 242 2.90 -5.65 7.99
CA THR A 242 1.98 -6.13 9.04
C THR A 242 0.56 -5.68 8.71
N ILE A 243 -0.31 -6.60 8.30
CA ILE A 243 -1.73 -6.33 8.03
C ILE A 243 -2.53 -6.52 9.32
N SER A 244 -3.31 -5.51 9.71
CA SER A 244 -4.19 -5.55 10.88
C SER A 244 -5.55 -6.16 10.54
N LEU A 245 -5.83 -7.31 11.13
CA LEU A 245 -7.13 -7.96 11.13
C LEU A 245 -7.88 -7.58 12.41
N MET A 246 -9.01 -6.88 12.27
CA MET A 246 -9.95 -6.57 13.35
C MET A 246 -11.32 -7.16 13.06
N SER A 247 -12.18 -7.25 14.07
CA SER A 247 -13.57 -7.68 13.94
C SER A 247 -14.30 -6.99 12.78
N HIS A 248 -15.23 -7.71 12.15
CA HIS A 248 -16.11 -7.13 11.15
C HIS A 248 -17.04 -6.05 11.74
N PHE A 249 -17.46 -6.18 13.01
CA PHE A 249 -18.24 -5.15 13.69
C PHE A 249 -17.42 -3.86 13.90
N THR A 250 -16.15 -3.95 14.30
CA THR A 250 -15.24 -2.79 14.34
C THR A 250 -15.08 -2.16 12.95
N LYS A 251 -14.95 -2.97 11.89
CA LYS A 251 -14.88 -2.46 10.49
C LYS A 251 -16.15 -1.74 10.04
N ILE A 252 -17.33 -2.14 10.54
CA ILE A 252 -18.63 -1.51 10.26
C ILE A 252 -18.73 -0.17 10.99
N LEU A 253 -18.46 -0.15 12.31
CA LEU A 253 -18.40 1.07 13.12
C LEU A 253 -17.49 2.12 12.48
N LEU A 254 -16.23 1.76 12.20
CA LEU A 254 -15.25 2.67 11.63
C LEU A 254 -15.62 3.14 10.21
N ARG A 255 -16.42 2.37 9.47
CA ARG A 255 -16.92 2.75 8.14
C ARG A 255 -18.08 3.73 8.21
N ALA A 256 -18.97 3.60 9.20
CA ALA A 256 -20.04 4.57 9.47
C ALA A 256 -19.42 5.91 9.92
N LEU A 257 -18.55 5.90 10.93
CA LEU A 257 -17.88 7.11 11.43
C LEU A 257 -17.08 7.83 10.32
N MET A 258 -16.30 7.11 9.51
CA MET A 258 -15.62 7.75 8.37
C MET A 258 -16.55 8.25 7.27
N HIS A 259 -17.76 7.72 7.14
CA HIS A 259 -18.72 8.28 6.19
C HIS A 259 -19.17 9.67 6.63
N ARG A 260 -19.44 9.84 7.94
CA ARG A 260 -19.77 11.13 8.58
C ARG A 260 -18.60 12.12 8.43
N MET A 261 -17.42 11.76 8.94
CA MET A 261 -16.23 12.62 8.97
C MET A 261 -15.69 13.03 7.60
N ARG A 262 -15.91 12.24 6.54
CA ARG A 262 -15.36 12.54 5.21
C ARG A 262 -15.84 13.87 4.64
N LYS A 263 -17.05 14.33 5.00
CA LYS A 263 -17.56 15.64 4.58
C LYS A 263 -16.67 16.78 5.06
N SER A 264 -16.10 16.66 6.26
CA SER A 264 -15.23 17.66 6.89
C SER A 264 -13.75 17.46 6.55
N ILE A 265 -13.30 16.22 6.36
CA ILE A 265 -11.90 15.89 6.07
C ILE A 265 -11.53 16.08 4.59
N ARG A 266 -12.44 15.76 3.64
CA ARG A 266 -12.09 15.75 2.21
C ARG A 266 -11.86 17.14 1.59
N PRO A 267 -12.59 18.22 1.96
CA PRO A 267 -12.32 19.57 1.47
C PRO A 267 -10.93 20.10 1.85
N GLU A 268 -10.36 19.60 2.94
CA GLU A 268 -9.07 20.02 3.48
C GLU A 268 -7.87 19.39 2.75
N ILE A 269 -8.10 18.38 1.90
CA ILE A 269 -7.03 17.68 1.18
C ILE A 269 -6.77 18.37 -0.15
N SER A 270 -5.51 18.74 -0.39
CA SER A 270 -5.10 19.52 -1.57
C SER A 270 -5.44 18.81 -2.89
N PRO A 271 -5.81 19.53 -3.96
CA PRO A 271 -5.92 18.95 -5.29
C PRO A 271 -4.60 18.33 -5.80
N LYS A 272 -3.45 18.71 -5.22
CA LYS A 272 -2.12 18.13 -5.49
C LYS A 272 -1.95 16.68 -4.98
N GLN A 273 -2.85 16.20 -4.12
CA GLN A 273 -2.89 14.82 -3.63
C GLN A 273 -3.65 13.93 -4.62
N PHE A 274 -3.00 12.88 -5.10
CA PHE A 274 -3.54 11.77 -5.90
C PHE A 274 -3.69 10.50 -5.06
N GLY A 275 -2.81 10.29 -4.08
CA GLY A 275 -2.85 9.15 -3.15
C GLY A 275 -4.16 9.04 -2.36
N PHE A 276 -4.83 7.88 -2.46
CA PHE A 276 -6.08 7.55 -1.75
C PHE A 276 -7.26 8.52 -1.99
N MET A 277 -7.22 9.27 -3.10
CA MET A 277 -8.32 10.14 -3.53
C MET A 277 -9.32 9.41 -4.41
N LEU A 278 -10.59 9.80 -4.31
CA LEU A 278 -11.60 9.38 -5.27
C LEU A 278 -11.24 9.94 -6.66
N ASP A 279 -11.51 9.17 -7.71
CA ASP A 279 -11.32 9.51 -9.12
C ASP A 279 -9.90 9.91 -9.57
N LYS A 280 -8.90 9.79 -8.68
CA LYS A 280 -7.47 9.93 -9.01
C LYS A 280 -6.78 8.57 -9.01
N ARG A 281 -5.89 8.36 -9.97
CA ARG A 281 -5.05 7.17 -10.10
C ARG A 281 -3.61 7.59 -10.39
N THR A 282 -2.65 6.68 -10.27
CA THR A 282 -1.23 6.94 -10.56
C THR A 282 -0.99 7.55 -11.95
N ARG A 283 -1.81 7.17 -12.96
CA ARG A 283 -1.77 7.77 -14.31
C ARG A 283 -1.97 9.29 -14.30
N ASN A 284 -2.81 9.82 -13.40
CA ASN A 284 -3.07 11.24 -13.29
C ASN A 284 -1.86 11.98 -12.71
N ALA A 285 -1.18 11.40 -11.72
CA ALA A 285 0.05 11.95 -11.15
C ALA A 285 1.18 11.96 -12.19
N ILE A 286 1.39 10.83 -12.89
CA ILE A 286 2.38 10.73 -13.98
C ILE A 286 2.09 11.75 -15.07
N PHE A 287 0.86 11.82 -15.58
CA PHE A 287 0.46 12.80 -16.61
C PHE A 287 0.69 14.24 -16.16
N THR A 288 0.32 14.58 -14.91
CA THR A 288 0.54 15.93 -14.35
C THR A 288 2.04 16.27 -14.31
N LEU A 289 2.89 15.31 -13.92
CA LEU A 289 4.33 15.51 -13.90
C LEU A 289 4.94 15.62 -15.31
N SER A 290 4.50 14.79 -16.26
CA SER A 290 4.96 14.88 -17.67
C SER A 290 4.60 16.24 -18.28
N MET A 291 3.35 16.69 -18.14
CA MET A 291 2.91 18.02 -18.59
C MET A 291 3.72 19.15 -17.92
N LEU A 292 4.05 19.00 -16.63
CA LEU A 292 4.88 19.98 -15.92
C LEU A 292 6.30 20.06 -16.51
N MET A 293 6.91 18.91 -16.79
CA MET A 293 8.24 18.82 -17.39
C MET A 293 8.26 19.43 -18.81
N GLU A 294 7.29 19.07 -19.65
CA GLU A 294 7.14 19.61 -21.01
C GLU A 294 6.99 21.13 -21.00
N ARG A 295 6.11 21.69 -20.14
CA ARG A 295 5.95 23.15 -20.02
C ARG A 295 7.18 23.87 -19.49
N CYS A 296 7.95 23.27 -18.58
CA CYS A 296 9.19 23.87 -18.12
C CYS A 296 10.25 23.92 -19.24
N ILE A 297 10.32 22.88 -20.08
CA ILE A 297 11.20 22.85 -21.26
C ILE A 297 10.77 23.92 -22.28
N GLU A 298 9.48 24.01 -22.64
CA GLU A 298 8.95 25.04 -23.54
C GLU A 298 9.23 26.47 -23.05
N MET A 299 9.11 26.70 -21.74
CA MET A 299 9.35 28.01 -21.12
C MET A 299 10.81 28.30 -20.78
N GLN A 300 11.74 27.40 -21.10
CA GLN A 300 13.17 27.47 -20.73
C GLN A 300 13.38 27.75 -19.23
N LYS A 301 12.62 27.04 -18.37
CA LYS A 301 12.73 27.12 -16.90
C LYS A 301 13.31 25.84 -16.33
N ASP A 302 14.28 26.00 -15.45
CA ASP A 302 14.83 24.87 -14.68
C ASP A 302 13.76 24.27 -13.76
N LEU A 303 13.60 22.95 -13.84
CA LEU A 303 12.71 22.16 -12.99
C LEU A 303 13.54 21.12 -12.22
N HIS A 304 13.61 21.29 -10.89
CA HIS A 304 14.25 20.33 -10.01
C HIS A 304 13.18 19.44 -9.33
N LEU A 305 13.35 18.12 -9.43
CA LEU A 305 12.44 17.13 -8.85
C LEU A 305 13.11 16.42 -7.68
N CYS A 306 12.46 16.40 -6.52
CA CYS A 306 12.91 15.65 -5.33
C CYS A 306 11.90 14.55 -5.02
N PHE A 307 12.35 13.29 -5.06
CA PHE A 307 11.53 12.13 -4.71
C PHE A 307 11.79 11.70 -3.27
N ILE A 308 10.75 11.74 -2.44
CA ILE A 308 10.83 11.42 -1.01
C ILE A 308 9.97 10.17 -0.73
N ASP A 309 10.57 9.13 -0.14
CA ASP A 309 9.84 7.96 0.37
C ASP A 309 9.88 7.90 1.90
N TYR A 310 8.73 7.59 2.50
CA TYR A 310 8.55 7.56 3.95
C TYR A 310 8.70 6.13 4.49
N SER A 311 9.89 5.82 5.02
CA SER A 311 10.16 4.54 5.68
C SER A 311 9.14 4.22 6.77
N LYS A 312 8.27 3.24 6.50
CA LYS A 312 7.15 2.77 7.35
C LYS A 312 6.12 3.87 7.69
N ALA A 313 5.70 4.63 6.69
CA ALA A 313 4.83 5.81 6.84
C ALA A 313 3.59 5.58 7.72
N PHE A 314 2.82 4.52 7.44
CA PHE A 314 1.60 4.18 8.19
C PHE A 314 1.90 3.88 9.66
N ASP A 315 3.01 3.21 9.95
CA ASP A 315 3.38 2.73 11.29
C ASP A 315 3.98 3.83 12.18
N LYS A 316 4.32 4.99 11.60
CA LYS A 316 4.96 6.12 12.29
C LYS A 316 4.04 7.30 12.63
N VAL A 317 2.75 7.24 12.30
CA VAL A 317 1.78 8.30 12.61
C VAL A 317 1.63 8.45 14.13
N ARG A 318 2.06 9.58 14.71
CA ARG A 318 1.95 9.82 16.16
C ARG A 318 0.49 10.09 16.55
N HIS A 319 -0.06 9.29 17.47
CA HIS A 319 -1.45 9.43 17.88
C HIS A 319 -1.75 10.80 18.52
N VAL A 320 -0.82 11.34 19.32
CA VAL A 320 -0.97 12.65 19.97
C VAL A 320 -1.23 13.75 18.94
N GLU A 321 -0.40 13.84 17.90
CA GLU A 321 -0.55 14.85 16.85
C GLU A 321 -1.78 14.58 15.97
N LEU A 322 -2.06 13.32 15.63
CA LEU A 322 -3.24 12.96 14.84
C LEU A 322 -4.53 13.46 15.51
N PHE A 323 -4.70 13.25 16.82
CA PHE A 323 -5.89 13.75 17.52
C PHE A 323 -5.87 15.27 17.73
N ARG A 324 -4.71 15.89 17.99
CA ARG A 324 -4.55 17.35 18.02
C ARG A 324 -4.92 18.01 16.69
N MET A 325 -4.67 17.34 15.57
CA MET A 325 -5.08 17.75 14.23
C MET A 325 -6.60 17.56 14.04
N LEU A 326 -7.14 16.38 14.35
CA LEU A 326 -8.58 16.08 14.22
C LEU A 326 -9.48 16.96 15.11
N GLU A 327 -8.96 17.52 16.21
CA GLU A 327 -9.65 18.51 17.02
C GLU A 327 -9.85 19.87 16.33
N LYS A 328 -9.11 20.20 15.26
CA LYS A 328 -9.23 21.48 14.53
C LYS A 328 -10.31 21.48 13.43
N PHE A 329 -10.68 20.33 12.90
CA PHE A 329 -11.67 20.21 11.81
C PHE A 329 -13.09 20.15 12.33
N ASP A 330 -14.09 20.37 11.47
CA ASP A 330 -15.51 20.27 11.83
C ASP A 330 -15.98 18.80 11.94
N ILE A 331 -15.50 18.10 12.96
CA ILE A 331 -15.83 16.71 13.28
C ILE A 331 -16.45 16.69 14.67
N ASP A 332 -17.65 16.11 14.83
CA ASP A 332 -18.35 16.02 16.11
C ASP A 332 -17.51 15.31 17.21
N GLY A 333 -17.69 15.77 18.46
CA GLY A 333 -16.94 15.29 19.60
C GLY A 333 -17.14 13.80 19.92
N LYS A 334 -18.30 13.21 19.59
CA LYS A 334 -18.67 11.81 19.86
C LYS A 334 -18.02 10.84 18.89
N ASP A 335 -18.07 11.16 17.58
CA ASP A 335 -17.34 10.44 16.55
C ASP A 335 -15.83 10.44 16.89
N LEU A 336 -15.28 11.62 17.19
CA LEU A 336 -13.87 11.80 17.54
C LEU A 336 -13.50 11.08 18.85
N ARG A 337 -14.38 11.08 19.86
CA ARG A 337 -14.21 10.35 21.13
C ARG A 337 -14.07 8.85 20.91
N VAL A 338 -14.92 8.25 20.09
CA VAL A 338 -14.90 6.81 19.82
C VAL A 338 -13.61 6.41 19.09
N ILE A 339 -13.22 7.19 18.08
CA ILE A 339 -11.99 6.95 17.32
C ILE A 339 -10.76 7.13 18.21
N ARG A 340 -10.72 8.18 19.03
CA ARG A 340 -9.68 8.40 20.04
C ARG A 340 -9.56 7.20 20.98
N ASN A 341 -10.66 6.70 21.53
CA ASN A 341 -10.65 5.53 22.40
C ASN A 341 -10.09 4.29 21.67
N LEU A 342 -10.59 3.99 20.47
CA LEU A 342 -10.12 2.86 19.67
C LEU A 342 -8.62 2.91 19.34
N TYR A 343 -8.03 4.10 19.17
CA TYR A 343 -6.59 4.27 18.95
C TYR A 343 -5.77 4.36 20.25
N TRP A 344 -6.38 4.77 21.37
CA TRP A 344 -5.67 4.81 22.65
C TRP A 344 -5.54 3.45 23.29
N ASP A 345 -6.63 2.70 23.27
CA ASP A 345 -6.82 1.45 24.00
C ASP A 345 -6.55 0.21 23.12
N GLN A 346 -5.99 0.39 21.91
CA GLN A 346 -5.71 -0.69 20.98
C GLN A 346 -4.61 -1.64 21.49
N THR A 347 -4.87 -2.93 21.34
CA THR A 347 -3.86 -3.98 21.43
C THR A 347 -3.77 -4.80 20.14
N ALA A 348 -2.62 -5.44 19.92
CA ALA A 348 -2.44 -6.39 18.84
C ALA A 348 -1.57 -7.58 19.22
N ALA A 349 -1.96 -8.77 18.77
CA ALA A 349 -1.13 -9.98 18.78
C ALA A 349 -0.67 -10.29 17.35
N VAL A 350 0.52 -10.85 17.15
CA VAL A 350 0.95 -11.39 15.84
C VAL A 350 0.46 -12.82 15.71
N ARG A 351 -0.03 -13.21 14.52
CA ARG A 351 -0.41 -14.59 14.21
C ARG A 351 0.54 -15.24 13.21
N ILE A 352 1.09 -16.39 13.56
CA ILE A 352 1.97 -17.23 12.74
C ILE A 352 1.41 -18.66 12.73
N GLU A 353 1.00 -19.15 11.55
CA GLU A 353 0.47 -20.52 11.37
C GLU A 353 -0.53 -20.97 12.46
N GLY A 354 -1.54 -20.14 12.72
CA GLY A 354 -2.59 -20.41 13.70
C GLY A 354 -2.25 -20.09 15.17
N GLU A 355 -0.98 -19.92 15.52
CA GLU A 355 -0.56 -19.50 16.87
C GLU A 355 -0.49 -17.98 16.99
N TYR A 356 -0.67 -17.47 18.21
CA TYR A 356 -0.77 -16.05 18.53
C TYR A 356 0.28 -15.67 19.58
N SER A 357 0.94 -14.52 19.40
CA SER A 357 1.74 -13.91 20.46
C SER A 357 0.84 -13.33 21.54
N ASP A 358 1.44 -12.88 22.65
CA ASP A 358 0.76 -11.97 23.58
C ASP A 358 0.24 -10.72 22.87
N PHE A 359 -0.85 -10.16 23.40
CA PHE A 359 -1.39 -8.87 22.96
C PHE A 359 -0.53 -7.72 23.51
N LYS A 360 0.05 -6.93 22.61
CA LYS A 360 0.88 -5.76 22.93
C LYS A 360 0.13 -4.45 22.65
N PRO A 361 0.34 -3.38 23.45
CA PRO A 361 -0.34 -2.10 23.26
C PRO A 361 0.21 -1.35 22.03
N ILE A 362 -0.69 -0.85 21.19
CA ILE A 362 -0.33 -0.07 19.99
C ILE A 362 -0.35 1.42 20.32
N ARG A 363 0.84 2.06 20.32
CA ARG A 363 1.03 3.45 20.78
C ARG A 363 1.20 4.46 19.66
N ARG A 364 1.55 4.03 18.45
CA ARG A 364 1.52 4.84 17.22
C ARG A 364 1.06 4.02 16.01
N GLY A 365 0.85 4.73 14.90
CA GLY A 365 0.58 4.17 13.59
C GLY A 365 -0.92 4.07 13.27
N VAL A 366 -1.24 4.09 11.98
CA VAL A 366 -2.59 3.84 11.48
C VAL A 366 -2.69 2.41 10.94
N ARG A 367 -3.72 1.68 11.39
CA ARG A 367 -3.92 0.24 11.14
C ARG A 367 -3.90 -0.10 9.64
N GLN A 368 -2.87 -0.76 9.13
CA GLN A 368 -2.85 -1.21 7.73
C GLN A 368 -3.98 -2.22 7.48
N GLY A 369 -4.82 -1.98 6.46
CA GLY A 369 -6.03 -2.78 6.19
C GLY A 369 -7.33 -2.27 6.84
N CYS A 370 -7.27 -1.21 7.67
CA CYS A 370 -8.45 -0.53 8.19
C CYS A 370 -9.08 0.43 7.17
N VAL A 371 -10.40 0.64 7.28
CA VAL A 371 -11.19 1.51 6.39
C VAL A 371 -10.83 3.00 6.53
N MET A 372 -10.35 3.42 7.70
CA MET A 372 -10.03 4.83 7.99
C MET A 372 -8.60 5.23 7.64
N SER A 373 -7.67 4.28 7.71
CA SER A 373 -6.23 4.58 7.82
C SER A 373 -5.69 5.36 6.63
N SER A 374 -6.22 5.14 5.43
CA SER A 374 -5.85 5.92 4.24
C SER A 374 -6.31 7.37 4.35
N ASP A 375 -7.57 7.65 4.73
CA ASP A 375 -8.06 9.01 4.89
C ASP A 375 -7.30 9.76 6.00
N LEU A 376 -7.05 9.08 7.13
CA LEU A 376 -6.31 9.64 8.27
C LEU A 376 -4.83 9.89 7.95
N PHE A 377 -4.18 8.99 7.22
CA PHE A 377 -2.80 9.18 6.76
C PHE A 377 -2.70 10.32 5.75
N THR A 378 -3.62 10.38 4.77
CA THR A 378 -3.68 11.47 3.79
C THR A 378 -3.84 12.82 4.50
N LEU A 379 -4.76 12.95 5.45
CA LEU A 379 -4.95 14.17 6.24
C LEU A 379 -3.72 14.54 7.08
N TYR A 380 -3.11 13.57 7.76
CA TYR A 380 -1.89 13.78 8.53
C TYR A 380 -0.74 14.28 7.64
N SER A 381 -0.56 13.69 6.46
CA SER A 381 0.44 14.13 5.47
C SER A 381 0.18 15.54 4.93
N GLU A 382 -1.09 15.90 4.73
CA GLU A 382 -1.49 17.24 4.28
C GLU A 382 -1.05 18.32 5.25
N ILE A 383 -1.36 18.15 6.54
CA ILE A 383 -1.10 19.17 7.56
C ILE A 383 0.41 19.32 7.81
N MET A 384 1.20 18.25 7.65
CA MET A 384 2.66 18.35 7.69
C MET A 384 3.22 19.13 6.49
N LEU A 385 2.61 19.00 5.31
CA LEU A 385 3.10 19.61 4.06
C LEU A 385 2.58 21.03 3.79
N ARG A 386 1.48 21.46 4.44
CA ARG A 386 1.07 22.89 4.45
C ARG A 386 2.17 23.82 4.97
N ASN A 387 3.06 23.34 5.85
CA ASN A 387 4.23 24.10 6.31
C ASN A 387 5.28 24.36 5.21
N LEU A 388 5.09 23.83 4.00
CA LEU A 388 5.94 24.08 2.83
C LEU A 388 5.31 25.10 1.85
N ASP A 389 4.09 25.58 2.08
CA ASP A 389 3.38 26.47 1.13
C ASP A 389 4.01 27.87 1.04
N ASP A 390 4.68 28.31 2.12
CA ASP A 390 5.46 29.55 2.19
C ASP A 390 6.82 29.45 1.46
N ILE A 391 7.23 28.27 1.00
CA ILE A 391 8.51 28.07 0.30
C ILE A 391 8.36 28.47 -1.17
N SER A 392 9.28 29.33 -1.63
CA SER A 392 9.40 29.73 -3.03
C SER A 392 9.49 28.51 -3.95
N SER A 393 8.52 28.35 -4.84
CA SER A 393 8.35 27.18 -5.69
C SER A 393 7.76 27.57 -7.06
N LEU A 394 7.64 26.59 -7.96
CA LEU A 394 7.18 26.83 -9.33
C LEU A 394 5.72 27.30 -9.33
N LYS A 395 5.47 28.53 -9.80
CA LYS A 395 4.12 29.08 -9.88
C LYS A 395 3.39 28.63 -11.14
N ILE A 396 2.19 28.08 -10.97
CA ILE A 396 1.27 27.70 -12.05
C ILE A 396 -0.06 28.41 -11.79
N ASN A 397 -0.54 29.19 -12.75
CA ASN A 397 -1.79 29.97 -12.64
C ASN A 397 -1.89 30.84 -11.37
N GLY A 398 -0.74 31.30 -10.84
CA GLY A 398 -0.64 32.09 -9.61
C GLY A 398 -0.41 31.27 -8.33
N GLU A 399 -0.68 29.96 -8.34
CA GLU A 399 -0.47 29.08 -7.18
C GLU A 399 0.95 28.49 -7.13
N ASN A 400 1.53 28.41 -5.93
CA ASN A 400 2.79 27.72 -5.67
C ASN A 400 2.63 26.19 -5.83
N LEU A 401 3.37 25.55 -6.76
CA LEU A 401 3.50 24.10 -6.85
C LEU A 401 4.82 23.63 -6.23
N ASN A 402 4.73 23.24 -4.96
CA ASN A 402 5.80 22.77 -4.09
C ASN A 402 5.78 21.25 -3.86
N ASN A 403 4.65 20.56 -4.08
CA ASN A 403 4.53 19.11 -3.91
C ASN A 403 3.44 18.50 -4.82
N LEU A 404 3.63 17.22 -5.17
CA LEU A 404 2.68 16.31 -5.81
C LEU A 404 2.74 14.98 -5.02
N ARG A 405 1.61 14.31 -4.76
CA ARG A 405 1.54 13.17 -3.82
C ARG A 405 0.68 12.00 -4.28
#